data_AF-A0A554LGM5-F1
#
_entry.id   AF-A0A554LGM5-F1
#
_cell.length_a   1.000
_cell.length_b   1.000
_cell.length_c   1.000
_cell.angle_alpha   90.00
_cell.angle_beta   90.00
_cell.angle_gamma   90.00
#
_symmetry.space_group_name_H-M   'P 1'
#
loop_
_entity.id
_entity.type
_entity.pdbx_description
1 polymer ?
#
loop_
_entity_poly.entity_id
_entity_poly.type
_entity_poly.pdbx_seq_one_letter_code
_entity_poly.pdbx_strand_id
1 'polypeptide(L)'
;MFNRFSKSRLLPHTYGVKVHKDGYQEWVKNIKIEGGVFESFHNIKLLPLEIQPETAASVSFTGANSIVPDPHDKNILIISSSKKSVSLSMKDNVIINLPAIPTVIKKASTTSQPETPGIISPDTEKEIIISNNEINVTWLRDSGSQPYMKTGQSVLMAKLSSVPKYVAWYQDSNYILYQIQGTFKMSEIDTRDGINTYDLIKTSSPLYYNNKNGFLYTISGKNILKYDLNYER
;
A
#
# COMPACT_ATOMS: atom_id res chain seq x y z
N MET A 1 15.98 3.41 -19.25
CA MET A 1 15.57 4.73 -19.78
C MET A 1 15.16 5.60 -18.61
N PHE A 2 15.53 6.87 -18.55
CA PHE A 2 15.02 7.79 -17.53
C PHE A 2 13.81 8.53 -18.11
N ASN A 3 12.61 8.25 -17.60
CA ASN A 3 11.39 8.99 -17.95
C ASN A 3 11.42 10.35 -17.25
N ARG A 4 11.91 11.39 -17.94
CA ARG A 4 11.94 12.76 -17.44
C ARG A 4 11.35 13.71 -18.47
N PHE A 5 10.44 14.57 -18.02
CA PHE A 5 9.91 15.67 -18.80
C PHE A 5 10.10 16.98 -18.02
N SER A 6 10.42 18.07 -18.72
CA SER A 6 10.44 19.41 -18.13
C SER A 6 9.91 20.43 -19.13
N LYS A 7 9.18 21.43 -18.62
CA LYS A 7 8.69 22.57 -19.39
C LYS A 7 9.11 23.85 -18.68
N SER A 8 9.74 24.75 -19.41
CA SER A 8 10.19 26.06 -18.91
C SER A 8 9.48 27.20 -19.64
N ARG A 9 9.69 28.43 -19.16
CA ARG A 9 9.09 29.66 -19.69
C ARG A 9 7.55 29.68 -19.63
N LEU A 10 6.98 29.02 -18.63
CA LEU A 10 5.57 29.16 -18.31
C LEU A 10 5.36 30.53 -17.66
N LEU A 11 4.35 31.26 -18.12
CA LEU A 11 3.91 32.48 -17.45
C LEU A 11 3.29 32.12 -16.09
N PRO A 12 3.37 32.99 -15.08
CA PRO A 12 2.73 32.75 -13.80
C PRO A 12 1.22 32.48 -13.97
N HIS A 13 0.78 31.27 -13.63
CA HIS A 13 -0.61 30.82 -13.72
C HIS A 13 -0.79 29.47 -13.02
N THR A 14 -2.03 29.03 -12.85
CA THR A 14 -2.33 27.64 -12.45
C THR A 14 -2.44 26.76 -13.69
N TYR A 15 -1.65 25.68 -13.76
CA TYR A 15 -1.66 24.74 -14.88
C TYR A 15 -2.15 23.37 -14.43
N GLY A 16 -3.07 22.79 -15.19
CA GLY A 16 -3.37 21.36 -15.09
C GLY A 16 -2.25 20.55 -15.74
N VAL A 17 -1.60 19.69 -14.95
CA VAL A 17 -0.59 18.74 -15.40
C VAL A 17 -1.18 17.34 -15.30
N LYS A 18 -1.04 16.59 -16.38
CA LYS A 18 -1.51 15.22 -16.50
C LYS A 18 -0.41 14.33 -17.06
N VAL A 19 -0.22 13.17 -16.45
CA VAL A 19 0.60 12.09 -16.99
C VAL A 19 -0.35 10.94 -17.36
N HIS A 20 -0.27 10.50 -18.62
CA HIS A 20 -1.19 9.54 -19.22
C HIS A 20 -0.44 8.48 -20.00
N LYS A 21 -0.94 7.25 -19.95
CA LYS A 21 -0.52 6.12 -20.77
C LYS A 21 -1.74 5.23 -21.02
N ASP A 22 -1.93 4.78 -22.25
CA ASP A 22 -3.07 3.92 -22.60
C ASP A 22 -3.04 2.61 -21.81
N GLY A 23 -4.19 2.25 -21.22
CA GLY A 23 -4.31 1.09 -20.33
C GLY A 23 -3.91 1.36 -18.88
N TYR A 24 -3.57 2.60 -18.52
CA TYR A 24 -3.18 2.99 -17.17
C TYR A 24 -4.10 4.08 -16.62
N GLN A 25 -4.16 4.14 -15.29
CA GLN A 25 -4.77 5.20 -14.51
C GLN A 25 -3.94 6.47 -14.65
N GLU A 26 -4.65 7.60 -14.75
CA GLU A 26 -4.06 8.91 -14.97
C GLU A 26 -3.56 9.51 -13.66
N TRP A 27 -2.44 10.23 -13.73
CA TRP A 27 -2.00 11.09 -12.64
C TRP A 27 -2.28 12.54 -13.02
N VAL A 28 -2.93 13.31 -12.12
CA VAL A 28 -3.35 14.68 -12.39
C VAL A 28 -3.03 15.58 -11.21
N LYS A 29 -2.58 16.82 -11.49
CA LYS A 29 -2.40 17.92 -10.53
C LYS A 29 -2.66 19.27 -11.18
N ASN A 30 -3.23 20.21 -10.43
CA ASN A 30 -3.28 21.63 -10.75
C ASN A 30 -2.20 22.35 -9.95
N ILE A 31 -1.20 22.89 -10.64
CA ILE A 31 -0.02 23.48 -10.01
C ILE A 31 0.01 24.97 -10.24
N LYS A 32 0.24 25.74 -9.17
CA LYS A 32 0.45 27.18 -9.28
C LYS A 32 1.91 27.44 -9.62
N ILE A 33 2.17 27.97 -10.81
CA ILE A 33 3.50 28.44 -11.21
C ILE A 33 3.61 29.93 -10.91
N GLU A 34 4.66 30.30 -10.17
CA GLU A 34 5.02 31.68 -9.87
C GLU A 34 6.39 32.01 -10.46
N GLY A 35 6.68 33.30 -10.66
CA GLY A 35 7.96 33.73 -11.22
C GLY A 35 9.14 33.28 -10.35
N GLY A 36 10.08 32.55 -10.94
CA GLY A 36 11.28 32.08 -10.24
C GLY A 36 11.10 30.81 -9.40
N VAL A 37 9.90 30.22 -9.38
CA VAL A 37 9.63 28.96 -8.68
C VAL A 37 9.71 27.77 -9.65
N PHE A 38 10.33 26.69 -9.19
CA PHE A 38 10.35 25.41 -9.89
C PHE A 38 9.55 24.38 -9.10
N GLU A 39 8.55 23.79 -9.75
CA GLU A 39 7.75 22.68 -9.19
C GLU A 39 8.19 21.37 -9.81
N SER A 40 8.40 20.35 -8.97
CA SER A 40 8.77 19.01 -9.41
C SER A 40 8.00 17.90 -8.70
N PHE A 41 7.77 16.82 -9.45
CA PHE A 41 7.10 15.61 -9.01
C PHE A 41 7.99 14.42 -9.37
N HIS A 42 8.59 13.81 -8.36
CA HIS A 42 9.64 12.79 -8.55
C HIS A 42 9.13 11.35 -8.41
N ASN A 43 7.95 11.17 -7.83
CA ASN A 43 7.41 9.88 -7.43
C ASN A 43 6.05 9.60 -8.09
N ILE A 44 5.87 10.05 -9.34
CA ILE A 44 4.67 9.73 -10.12
C ILE A 44 4.71 8.24 -10.48
N LYS A 45 3.59 7.54 -10.27
CA LYS A 45 3.43 6.14 -10.65
C LYS A 45 2.11 5.99 -11.40
N LEU A 46 2.19 5.45 -12.61
CA LEU A 46 1.01 5.05 -13.38
C LEU A 46 0.72 3.59 -13.12
N LEU A 47 -0.50 3.32 -12.67
CA LEU A 47 -0.98 1.97 -12.41
C LEU A 47 -1.83 1.48 -13.57
N PRO A 48 -1.76 0.19 -13.97
CA PRO A 48 -2.70 -0.36 -14.94
C PRO A 48 -4.15 -0.17 -14.49
N LEU A 49 -5.08 -0.02 -15.43
CA LEU A 49 -6.52 0.01 -15.14
C LEU A 49 -7.01 -1.29 -14.50
N GLU A 50 -6.38 -2.40 -14.86
CA GLU A 50 -6.67 -3.73 -14.33
C GLU A 50 -5.37 -4.50 -14.09
N ILE A 51 -5.28 -5.14 -12.92
CA ILE A 51 -4.11 -5.93 -12.52
C ILE A 51 -4.52 -7.40 -12.53
N GLN A 52 -3.97 -8.16 -13.48
CA GLN A 52 -4.27 -9.58 -13.60
C GLN A 52 -3.48 -10.39 -12.57
N PRO A 53 -4.14 -11.21 -11.74
CA PRO A 53 -3.45 -12.11 -10.85
C PRO A 53 -2.88 -13.33 -11.59
N GLU A 54 -1.79 -13.86 -11.06
CA GLU A 54 -1.43 -15.26 -11.32
C GLU A 54 -1.83 -16.15 -10.14
N THR A 55 -2.10 -17.42 -10.43
CA THR A 55 -2.29 -18.42 -9.36
C THR A 55 -0.92 -18.84 -8.86
N ALA A 56 -0.57 -18.44 -7.63
CA ALA A 56 0.68 -18.84 -7.01
C ALA A 56 0.62 -20.32 -6.61
N ALA A 57 -0.49 -20.75 -5.99
CA ALA A 57 -0.72 -22.14 -5.61
C ALA A 57 -2.19 -22.38 -5.23
N SER A 58 -2.57 -23.62 -4.93
CA SER A 58 -3.92 -24.01 -4.49
C SER A 58 -3.88 -24.75 -3.16
N VAL A 59 -4.85 -24.46 -2.28
CA VAL A 59 -4.99 -25.06 -0.96
C VAL A 59 -6.15 -26.07 -0.89
N SER A 60 -6.09 -26.96 0.09
CA SER A 60 -7.13 -27.99 0.30
C SER A 60 -8.35 -27.50 1.10
N PHE A 61 -8.40 -26.21 1.46
CA PHE A 61 -9.47 -25.60 2.25
C PHE A 61 -9.97 -24.30 1.63
N THR A 62 -11.13 -23.85 2.06
CA THR A 62 -11.69 -22.53 1.76
C THR A 62 -11.86 -21.74 3.07
N GLY A 63 -12.26 -20.47 2.98
CA GLY A 63 -12.54 -19.66 4.18
C GLY A 63 -11.27 -19.30 4.96
N ALA A 64 -10.18 -18.97 4.26
CA ALA A 64 -9.04 -18.32 4.87
C ALA A 64 -9.48 -16.99 5.52
N ASN A 65 -9.04 -16.77 6.75
CA ASN A 65 -9.35 -15.56 7.52
C ASN A 65 -8.11 -14.73 7.83
N SER A 66 -6.90 -15.24 7.58
CA SER A 66 -5.66 -14.51 7.76
C SER A 66 -4.55 -14.98 6.81
N ILE A 67 -3.72 -14.03 6.38
CA ILE A 67 -2.45 -14.26 5.69
C ILE A 67 -1.41 -13.44 6.46
N VAL A 68 -0.38 -14.10 6.97
CA VAL A 68 0.69 -13.44 7.76
C VAL A 68 2.06 -13.85 7.24
N PRO A 69 3.04 -12.95 7.18
CA PRO A 69 4.41 -13.34 6.86
C PRO A 69 5.03 -14.18 7.97
N ASP A 70 6.00 -15.02 7.62
CA ASP A 70 6.91 -15.59 8.60
C ASP A 70 7.93 -14.53 9.09
N PRO A 71 8.63 -14.77 10.22
CA PRO A 71 9.56 -13.78 10.80
C PRO A 71 10.72 -13.35 9.90
N HIS A 72 10.93 -14.03 8.78
CA HIS A 72 12.02 -13.77 7.84
C HIS A 72 11.54 -13.27 6.48
N ASP A 73 10.23 -13.03 6.31
CA ASP A 73 9.58 -12.67 5.04
C ASP A 73 9.98 -13.59 3.87
N LYS A 74 10.16 -14.88 4.15
CA LYS A 74 10.43 -15.92 3.15
C LYS A 74 9.16 -16.67 2.78
N ASN A 75 8.26 -16.80 3.74
CA ASN A 75 7.01 -17.53 3.58
C ASN A 75 5.82 -16.69 4.03
N ILE A 76 4.63 -17.08 3.59
CA ILE A 76 3.38 -16.61 4.18
C ILE A 76 2.62 -17.79 4.78
N LEU A 77 2.13 -17.62 5.99
CA LEU A 77 1.22 -18.52 6.67
C LEU A 77 -0.22 -18.12 6.36
N ILE A 78 -0.99 -19.05 5.81
CA ILE A 78 -2.41 -18.88 5.53
C ILE A 78 -3.20 -19.71 6.52
N ILE A 79 -4.14 -19.06 7.21
CA ILE A 79 -4.94 -19.66 8.27
C ILE A 79 -6.41 -19.62 7.87
N SER A 80 -7.10 -20.74 8.03
CA SER A 80 -8.55 -20.83 7.84
C SER A 80 -9.34 -20.71 9.14
N SER A 81 -10.60 -20.30 9.03
CA SER A 81 -11.55 -20.32 10.14
C SER A 81 -11.73 -21.71 10.74
N SER A 82 -11.45 -22.77 9.97
CA SER A 82 -11.47 -24.17 10.41
C SER A 82 -10.19 -24.65 11.13
N LYS A 83 -9.27 -23.73 11.45
CA LYS A 83 -7.94 -23.98 12.05
C LYS A 83 -6.98 -24.85 11.22
N LYS A 84 -7.30 -25.11 9.94
CA LYS A 84 -6.33 -25.60 8.95
C LYS A 84 -5.40 -24.46 8.54
N SER A 85 -4.13 -24.77 8.32
CA SER A 85 -3.14 -23.80 7.86
C SER A 85 -2.15 -24.41 6.86
N VAL A 86 -1.59 -23.54 6.03
CA VAL A 86 -0.49 -23.86 5.11
C VAL A 86 0.56 -22.76 5.16
N SER A 87 1.82 -23.13 4.92
CA SER A 87 2.89 -22.18 4.62
C SER A 87 3.13 -22.16 3.11
N LEU A 88 3.21 -20.99 2.49
CA LEU A 88 3.61 -20.82 1.09
C LEU A 88 5.00 -20.18 1.04
N SER A 89 5.94 -20.84 0.36
CA SER A 89 7.23 -20.24 -0.01
C SER A 89 7.03 -19.18 -1.07
N MET A 90 7.41 -17.94 -0.77
CA MET A 90 7.31 -16.83 -1.74
C MET A 90 8.37 -16.90 -2.84
N LYS A 91 9.42 -17.71 -2.65
CA LYS A 91 10.51 -17.85 -3.62
C LYS A 91 10.13 -18.81 -4.75
N ASP A 92 9.62 -19.98 -4.37
CA ASP A 92 9.42 -21.12 -5.29
C ASP A 92 7.93 -21.49 -5.42
N ASN A 93 7.02 -20.73 -4.80
CA ASN A 93 5.58 -20.98 -4.74
C ASN A 93 5.19 -22.37 -4.20
N VAL A 94 6.04 -22.98 -3.38
CA VAL A 94 5.81 -24.31 -2.79
C VAL A 94 4.93 -24.20 -1.55
N ILE A 95 3.87 -25.02 -1.48
CA ILE A 95 3.03 -25.15 -0.28
C ILE A 95 3.55 -26.26 0.63
N ILE A 96 3.61 -25.96 1.92
CA ILE A 96 3.82 -26.91 3.01
C ILE A 96 2.54 -26.95 3.85
N ASN A 97 1.88 -28.10 3.89
CA ASN A 97 0.77 -28.33 4.82
C ASN A 97 1.31 -28.39 6.24
N LEU A 98 0.78 -27.53 7.11
CA LEU A 98 1.17 -27.53 8.50
C LEU A 98 0.20 -28.41 9.31
N PRO A 99 0.69 -29.17 10.31
CA PRO A 99 -0.20 -29.85 11.24
C PRO A 99 -1.10 -28.82 11.93
N ALA A 100 -2.31 -29.24 12.30
CA ALA A 100 -3.27 -28.38 12.98
C ALA A 100 -2.61 -27.75 14.22
N ILE A 101 -2.51 -26.42 14.24
CA ILE A 101 -1.89 -25.70 15.34
C ILE A 101 -2.78 -25.89 16.59
N PRO A 102 -2.29 -26.49 17.69
CA PRO A 102 -3.02 -26.44 18.95
C PRO A 102 -3.11 -24.97 19.38
N THR A 103 -4.32 -24.49 19.57
CA THR A 103 -4.66 -23.09 19.87
C THR A 103 -3.81 -22.54 21.02
N VAL A 104 -2.74 -21.78 20.74
CA VAL A 104 -2.11 -20.87 21.71
C VAL A 104 -2.37 -19.45 21.24
N ILE A 105 -3.60 -19.00 21.45
CA ILE A 105 -3.94 -17.57 21.39
C ILE A 105 -3.93 -17.11 22.85
N LYS A 106 -2.80 -16.59 23.34
CA LYS A 106 -2.84 -15.74 24.53
C LYS A 106 -3.54 -14.46 24.09
N LYS A 107 -4.80 -14.30 24.51
CA LYS A 107 -5.52 -13.04 24.47
C LYS A 107 -4.75 -12.05 25.35
N ALA A 108 -3.94 -11.18 24.75
CA ALA A 108 -3.46 -10.00 25.44
C ALA A 108 -4.67 -9.10 25.68
N SER A 109 -5.12 -9.06 26.92
CA SER A 109 -6.13 -8.13 27.41
C SER A 109 -5.36 -7.03 28.12
N THR A 110 -5.27 -5.84 27.53
CA THR A 110 -4.84 -4.66 28.26
C THR A 110 -5.70 -3.48 27.88
N THR A 111 -6.45 -3.04 28.89
CA THR A 111 -7.34 -1.89 28.90
C THR A 111 -6.52 -0.64 29.18
N SER A 112 -6.09 0.03 28.13
CA SER A 112 -5.86 1.47 28.00
C SER A 112 -5.68 1.66 26.51
N GLN A 113 -6.44 2.56 25.85
CA GLN A 113 -6.35 2.77 24.39
C GLN A 113 -4.87 2.85 24.00
N PRO A 114 -4.28 1.79 23.41
CA PRO A 114 -2.92 1.88 22.94
C PRO A 114 -3.04 2.79 21.74
N GLU A 115 -2.30 3.90 21.71
CA GLU A 115 -1.96 4.47 20.42
C GLU A 115 -1.39 3.31 19.60
N THR A 116 -2.12 2.89 18.57
CA THR A 116 -1.66 1.79 17.72
C THR A 116 -0.28 2.20 17.23
N PRO A 117 0.79 1.44 17.53
CA PRO A 117 2.13 1.85 17.13
C PRO A 117 2.15 2.12 15.64
N GLY A 118 2.68 3.28 15.25
CA GLY A 118 2.69 3.73 13.86
C GLY A 118 3.37 2.73 12.95
N ILE A 119 2.93 2.68 11.69
CA ILE A 119 3.57 1.82 10.67
C ILE A 119 4.69 2.65 10.03
N ILE A 120 5.94 2.29 10.32
CA ILE A 120 7.12 3.00 9.80
C ILE A 120 7.29 2.72 8.30
N SER A 121 7.65 3.76 7.53
CA SER A 121 7.94 3.65 6.10
C SER A 121 9.21 2.83 5.83
N PRO A 122 9.34 2.20 4.64
CA PRO A 122 10.55 1.48 4.25
C PRO A 122 11.84 2.30 4.35
N ASP A 123 11.77 3.61 4.08
CA ASP A 123 12.89 4.55 4.21
C ASP A 123 13.12 5.05 5.65
N THR A 124 12.26 4.69 6.60
CA THR A 124 12.28 5.10 8.02
C THR A 124 12.09 6.59 8.28
N GLU A 125 11.69 7.36 7.26
CA GLU A 125 11.53 8.81 7.37
C GLU A 125 10.12 9.26 7.72
N LYS A 126 9.15 8.34 7.65
CA LYS A 126 7.72 8.62 7.81
C LYS A 126 7.05 7.51 8.60
N GLU A 127 5.88 7.81 9.15
CA GLU A 127 5.02 6.82 9.78
C GLU A 127 3.56 7.03 9.41
N ILE A 128 2.80 5.94 9.30
CA ILE A 128 1.35 5.98 9.19
C ILE A 128 0.75 5.85 10.58
N ILE A 129 -0.17 6.75 10.92
CA ILE A 129 -0.97 6.71 12.14
C ILE A 129 -2.44 6.55 11.74
N ILE A 130 -3.13 5.58 12.35
CA ILE A 130 -4.54 5.31 12.11
C ILE A 130 -5.33 5.68 13.36
N SER A 131 -6.30 6.60 13.22
CA SER A 131 -7.16 7.01 14.33
C SER A 131 -8.58 7.26 13.83
N ASN A 132 -9.60 6.67 14.46
CA ASN A 132 -11.01 6.96 14.16
C ASN A 132 -11.39 6.96 12.65
N ASN A 133 -10.90 5.99 11.89
CA ASN A 133 -11.06 5.86 10.42
C ASN A 133 -10.29 6.89 9.58
N GLU A 134 -9.32 7.57 10.16
CA GLU A 134 -8.43 8.47 9.45
C GLU A 134 -7.07 7.80 9.29
N ILE A 135 -6.45 8.00 8.13
CA ILE A 135 -5.07 7.64 7.87
C ILE A 135 -4.29 8.95 7.79
N ASN A 136 -3.37 9.14 8.73
CA ASN A 136 -2.45 10.26 8.75
C ASN A 136 -1.03 9.76 8.44
N VAL A 137 -0.23 10.60 7.78
CA VAL A 137 1.20 10.37 7.62
C VAL A 137 1.93 11.45 8.40
N THR A 138 2.85 11.02 9.27
CA THR A 138 3.72 11.89 10.06
C THR A 138 5.14 11.77 9.56
N TRP A 139 5.83 12.90 9.37
CA TRP A 139 7.23 12.94 8.97
C TRP A 139 8.12 12.82 10.21
N LEU A 140 9.02 11.84 10.19
CA LEU A 140 10.01 11.59 11.24
C LEU A 140 11.31 12.36 11.00
N ARG A 141 11.47 12.93 9.80
CA ARG A 141 12.59 13.77 9.38
C ARG A 141 12.12 14.85 8.42
N ASP A 142 12.86 15.96 8.36
CA ASP A 142 12.67 17.01 7.35
C ASP A 142 12.89 16.42 5.95
N SER A 143 11.97 16.68 5.02
CA SER A 143 12.08 16.18 3.65
C SER A 143 13.16 16.94 2.87
N GLY A 144 13.98 16.23 2.11
CA GLY A 144 14.99 16.84 1.22
C GLY A 144 14.45 17.34 -0.13
N SER A 145 13.18 17.05 -0.45
CA SER A 145 12.56 17.36 -1.74
C SER A 145 11.11 17.81 -1.56
N GLN A 146 10.54 18.43 -2.59
CA GLN A 146 9.12 18.74 -2.62
C GLN A 146 8.24 17.48 -2.56
N PRO A 147 7.07 17.54 -1.88
CA PRO A 147 6.64 18.66 -1.02
C PRO A 147 7.49 18.77 0.25
N TYR A 148 7.88 19.99 0.62
CA TYR A 148 8.74 20.22 1.78
C TYR A 148 7.93 20.10 3.09
N MET A 149 8.28 19.11 3.90
CA MET A 149 7.66 18.78 5.18
C MET A 149 8.70 18.85 6.31
N LYS A 150 8.22 19.18 7.50
CA LYS A 150 9.03 19.26 8.71
C LYS A 150 8.86 18.03 9.60
N THR A 151 9.91 17.71 10.36
CA THR A 151 9.86 16.68 11.40
C THR A 151 8.70 16.95 12.36
N GLY A 152 7.90 15.92 12.66
CA GLY A 152 6.71 15.98 13.49
C GLY A 152 5.47 16.51 12.78
N GLN A 153 5.58 17.02 11.54
CA GLN A 153 4.42 17.43 10.76
C GLN A 153 3.58 16.20 10.41
N SER A 154 2.27 16.28 10.65
CA SER A 154 1.31 15.24 10.31
C SER A 154 0.29 15.77 9.31
N VAL A 155 -0.06 14.94 8.32
CA VAL A 155 -1.00 15.31 7.27
C VAL A 155 -2.03 14.19 7.10
N LEU A 156 -3.31 14.57 7.03
CA LEU A 156 -4.41 13.66 6.77
C LEU A 156 -4.35 13.19 5.31
N MET A 157 -4.14 11.89 5.10
CA MET A 157 -4.13 11.27 3.78
C MET A 157 -5.52 10.84 3.34
N ALA A 158 -6.31 10.29 4.26
CA ALA A 158 -7.64 9.82 3.94
C ALA A 158 -8.56 9.85 5.17
N LYS A 159 -9.78 10.36 4.99
CA LYS A 159 -10.89 10.18 5.92
C LYS A 159 -11.81 9.10 5.38
N LEU A 160 -11.93 8.00 6.11
CA LEU A 160 -12.56 6.77 5.62
C LEU A 160 -13.95 6.55 6.21
N SER A 161 -14.78 5.83 5.46
CA SER A 161 -16.15 5.48 5.86
C SER A 161 -16.22 4.41 6.97
N SER A 162 -15.13 3.67 7.18
CA SER A 162 -14.98 2.64 8.22
C SER A 162 -13.51 2.42 8.55
N VAL A 163 -13.22 1.70 9.64
CA VAL A 163 -11.84 1.30 9.97
C VAL A 163 -11.27 0.46 8.82
N PRO A 164 -10.07 0.77 8.30
CA PRO A 164 -9.45 -0.04 7.26
C PRO A 164 -9.07 -1.42 7.83
N LYS A 165 -9.29 -2.49 7.05
CA LYS A 165 -8.93 -3.87 7.44
C LYS A 165 -7.43 -4.13 7.34
N TYR A 166 -6.75 -3.35 6.52
CA TYR A 166 -5.34 -3.49 6.21
C TYR A 166 -4.79 -2.12 5.85
N VAL A 167 -3.58 -1.81 6.31
CA VAL A 167 -2.82 -0.60 5.94
C VAL A 167 -1.34 -0.97 5.87
N ALA A 168 -0.64 -0.49 4.86
CA ALA A 168 0.79 -0.68 4.70
C ALA A 168 1.41 0.47 3.88
N TRP A 169 2.73 0.60 3.96
CA TRP A 169 3.48 1.40 2.99
C TRP A 169 3.71 0.61 1.71
N TYR A 170 3.63 1.30 0.57
CA TYR A 170 4.22 0.81 -0.66
C TYR A 170 5.75 0.89 -0.58
N GLN A 171 6.45 0.03 -1.34
CA GLN A 171 7.89 -0.19 -1.22
C GLN A 171 8.78 1.06 -1.41
N ASP A 172 8.30 2.09 -2.11
CA ASP A 172 9.06 3.32 -2.34
C ASP A 172 8.82 4.42 -1.30
N SER A 173 8.05 4.16 -0.25
CA SER A 173 7.71 5.11 0.82
C SER A 173 6.95 6.38 0.37
N ASN A 174 6.43 6.42 -0.86
CA ASN A 174 5.69 7.57 -1.41
C ASN A 174 4.20 7.29 -1.65
N TYR A 175 3.78 6.05 -1.40
CA TYR A 175 2.39 5.65 -1.47
C TYR A 175 2.00 4.86 -0.23
N ILE A 176 0.75 5.02 0.18
CA ILE A 176 0.09 4.20 1.18
C ILE A 176 -0.84 3.21 0.50
N LEU A 177 -0.94 2.02 1.06
CA LEU A 177 -1.85 0.96 0.65
C LEU A 177 -2.84 0.71 1.77
N TYR A 178 -4.12 0.56 1.44
CA TYR A 178 -5.12 0.24 2.45
C TYR A 178 -6.32 -0.49 1.88
N GLN A 179 -6.93 -1.37 2.69
CA GLN A 179 -8.14 -2.09 2.33
C GLN A 179 -9.34 -1.53 3.10
N ILE A 180 -10.35 -1.08 2.37
CA ILE A 180 -11.60 -0.61 2.94
C ILE A 180 -12.80 -1.12 2.13
N GLN A 181 -13.83 -1.59 2.84
CA GLN A 181 -15.08 -2.07 2.23
C GLN A 181 -14.86 -3.06 1.06
N GLY A 182 -13.86 -3.94 1.19
CA GLY A 182 -13.54 -4.94 0.16
C GLY A 182 -12.82 -4.38 -1.07
N THR A 183 -12.29 -3.16 -1.02
CA THR A 183 -11.44 -2.59 -2.07
C THR A 183 -10.07 -2.30 -1.51
N PHE A 184 -9.04 -2.83 -2.15
CA PHE A 184 -7.64 -2.50 -1.89
C PHE A 184 -7.25 -1.29 -2.73
N LYS A 185 -6.77 -0.24 -2.07
CA LYS A 185 -6.50 1.08 -2.65
C LYS A 185 -5.03 1.45 -2.47
N MET A 186 -4.55 2.31 -3.36
CA MET A 186 -3.24 2.97 -3.27
C MET A 186 -3.41 4.47 -3.39
N SER A 187 -2.83 5.24 -2.47
CA SER A 187 -2.83 6.70 -2.52
C SER A 187 -1.40 7.22 -2.42
N GLU A 188 -1.08 8.24 -3.21
CA GLU A 188 0.19 8.97 -3.02
C GLU A 188 0.17 9.75 -1.70
N ILE A 189 1.35 10.17 -1.23
CA ILE A 189 1.46 11.07 -0.07
C ILE A 189 1.70 12.53 -0.46
N ASP A 190 1.82 12.82 -1.77
CA ASP A 190 1.93 14.18 -2.27
C ASP A 190 0.56 14.86 -2.27
N THR A 191 0.36 15.77 -1.32
CA THR A 191 -0.92 16.43 -1.06
C THR A 191 -1.12 17.73 -1.83
N ARG A 192 -0.13 18.14 -2.65
CA ARG A 192 -0.28 19.33 -3.50
C ARG A 192 -1.46 19.10 -4.44
N ASP A 193 -2.46 19.98 -4.45
CA ASP A 193 -3.68 19.83 -5.25
C ASP A 193 -4.43 18.49 -5.06
N GLY A 194 -4.59 18.07 -3.81
CA GLY A 194 -5.29 16.82 -3.48
C GLY A 194 -4.40 15.60 -3.61
N ILE A 195 -4.99 14.41 -3.47
CA ILE A 195 -4.25 13.14 -3.42
C ILE A 195 -4.79 12.21 -4.52
N ASN A 196 -3.91 11.79 -5.43
CA ASN A 196 -4.26 10.74 -6.38
C ASN A 196 -4.45 9.41 -5.63
N THR A 197 -5.63 8.81 -5.78
CA THR A 197 -6.04 7.56 -5.13
C THR A 197 -6.62 6.61 -6.16
N TYR A 198 -6.21 5.35 -6.05
CA TYR A 198 -6.38 4.34 -7.07
C TYR A 198 -7.00 3.08 -6.49
N ASP A 199 -8.03 2.54 -7.14
CA ASP A 199 -8.59 1.23 -6.83
C ASP A 199 -7.74 0.16 -7.51
N LEU A 200 -7.11 -0.71 -6.74
CA LEU A 200 -6.27 -1.78 -7.26
C LEU A 200 -7.08 -3.05 -7.51
N ILE A 201 -7.69 -3.58 -6.44
CA ILE A 201 -8.31 -4.91 -6.44
C ILE A 201 -9.56 -4.89 -5.57
N LYS A 202 -10.66 -5.46 -6.07
CA LYS A 202 -11.88 -5.71 -5.30
C LYS A 202 -11.84 -7.11 -4.71
N THR A 203 -11.59 -7.20 -3.41
CA THR A 203 -11.59 -8.45 -2.65
C THR A 203 -11.97 -8.19 -1.20
N SER A 204 -12.86 -9.02 -0.65
CA SER A 204 -13.17 -9.05 0.78
C SER A 204 -12.32 -10.08 1.54
N SER A 205 -11.53 -10.88 0.82
CA SER A 205 -10.62 -11.87 1.38
C SER A 205 -9.44 -11.20 2.10
N PRO A 206 -8.81 -11.92 3.05
CA PRO A 206 -7.53 -11.51 3.61
C PRO A 206 -6.49 -11.29 2.52
N LEU A 207 -5.60 -10.33 2.75
CA LEU A 207 -4.50 -10.01 1.85
C LEU A 207 -3.24 -9.70 2.64
N TYR A 208 -2.10 -9.82 1.96
CA TYR A 208 -0.79 -9.45 2.49
C TYR A 208 0.07 -8.89 1.36
N TYR A 209 0.51 -7.65 1.49
CA TYR A 209 1.49 -7.04 0.60
C TYR A 209 2.89 -7.20 1.19
N ASN A 210 3.82 -7.73 0.40
CA ASN A 210 5.22 -7.80 0.73
C ASN A 210 5.95 -6.62 0.07
N ASN A 211 6.33 -5.63 0.88
CA ASN A 211 7.01 -4.42 0.40
C ASN A 211 8.48 -4.63 0.00
N LYS A 212 9.06 -5.82 0.24
CA LYS A 212 10.44 -6.14 -0.18
C LYS A 212 10.50 -6.65 -1.61
N ASN A 213 9.45 -7.32 -2.07
CA ASN A 213 9.38 -7.88 -3.43
C ASN A 213 8.25 -7.28 -4.29
N GLY A 214 7.39 -6.43 -3.72
CA GLY A 214 6.32 -5.75 -4.44
C GLY A 214 5.12 -6.64 -4.78
N PHE A 215 5.03 -7.85 -4.25
CA PHE A 215 3.91 -8.75 -4.51
C PHE A 215 2.80 -8.63 -3.46
N LEU A 216 1.56 -8.67 -3.93
CA LEU A 216 0.38 -8.82 -3.10
C LEU A 216 -0.18 -10.23 -3.21
N TYR A 217 -0.42 -10.86 -2.07
CA TYR A 217 -1.03 -12.19 -1.97
C TYR A 217 -2.43 -12.07 -1.39
N THR A 218 -3.39 -12.77 -1.98
CA THR A 218 -4.74 -12.94 -1.45
C THR A 218 -5.25 -14.33 -1.79
N ILE A 219 -6.46 -14.66 -1.36
CA ILE A 219 -7.07 -15.96 -1.59
C ILE A 219 -8.47 -15.81 -2.20
N SER A 220 -8.73 -16.59 -3.24
CA SER A 220 -10.03 -16.67 -3.91
C SER A 220 -10.44 -18.14 -4.01
N GLY A 221 -11.46 -18.52 -3.24
CA GLY A 221 -11.87 -19.91 -3.10
C GLY A 221 -10.74 -20.76 -2.52
N LYS A 222 -10.16 -21.62 -3.35
CA LYS A 222 -9.02 -22.50 -3.01
C LYS A 222 -7.69 -22.00 -3.58
N ASN A 223 -7.69 -20.93 -4.38
CA ASN A 223 -6.49 -20.45 -5.05
C ASN A 223 -5.87 -19.31 -4.27
N ILE A 224 -4.56 -19.40 -4.07
CA ILE A 224 -3.74 -18.28 -3.63
C ILE A 224 -3.39 -17.49 -4.89
N LEU A 225 -3.84 -16.26 -4.93
CA LEU A 225 -3.59 -15.33 -6.02
C LEU A 225 -2.42 -14.44 -5.65
N LYS A 226 -1.54 -14.18 -6.61
CA LYS A 226 -0.43 -13.23 -6.50
C LYS A 226 -0.60 -12.15 -7.56
N TYR A 227 -0.50 -10.91 -7.14
CA TYR A 227 -0.51 -9.72 -8.00
C TYR A 227 0.87 -9.06 -7.95
N ASP A 228 1.40 -8.73 -9.13
CA ASP A 228 2.62 -7.95 -9.25
C ASP A 228 2.31 -6.45 -9.18
N LEU A 229 2.80 -5.78 -8.13
CA LEU A 229 2.66 -4.34 -7.97
C LEU A 229 3.98 -3.58 -8.26
N ASN A 230 4.97 -4.22 -8.90
CA ASN A 230 6.22 -3.58 -9.33
C ASN A 230 6.04 -2.79 -10.63
N TYR A 231 5.27 -1.71 -10.58
CA TYR A 231 5.07 -0.86 -11.75
C TYR A 231 6.27 0.05 -12.01
N GLU A 232 6.55 0.30 -13.28
CA GLU A 232 7.61 1.21 -13.71
C GLU A 232 7.37 2.66 -13.22
N ARG A 233 8.46 3.42 -13.13
CA ARG A 233 8.47 4.87 -12.87
C ARG A 233 8.51 5.64 -14.19
#